data_AF-A0A1Q8EEM4-F1
#
_entry.id   AF-A0A1Q8EEM4-F1
#
_cell.length_a   1.000
_cell.length_b   1.000
_cell.length_c   1.000
_cell.angle_alpha   90.00
_cell.angle_beta   90.00
_cell.angle_gamma   90.00
#
_symmetry.space_group_name_H-M   'P 1'
#
loop_
_entity.id
_entity.type
_entity.pdbx_description
1 polymer ?
#
loop_
_entity_poly.entity_id
_entity_poly.type
_entity_poly.pdbx_seq_one_letter_code
_entity_poly.pdbx_strand_id
1 'polypeptide(L)'
;MLLQEKLNSLFEMVITKFNVDILGNRIVLEGYLAEADYISHRIDFTRVSCFYFINNTTESRKNIWLPEEDDFLEMTSIYALSELVNIDIESSKDTWLNQYSGSGNIVLEFWSNLLVIEAETIIINGVSYPIDF
;
A
#
# COMPACT_ATOMS: atom_id res chain seq x y z
N MET A 1 -6.56 16.11 -7.13
CA MET A 1 -7.77 16.40 -6.32
C MET A 1 -8.76 15.24 -6.34
N LEU A 2 -9.25 14.80 -7.51
CA LEU A 2 -10.20 13.67 -7.62
C LEU A 2 -9.68 12.31 -7.06
N LEU A 3 -8.40 11.99 -7.29
CA LEU A 3 -7.83 10.71 -6.82
C LEU A 3 -7.80 10.67 -5.28
N GLN A 4 -7.21 11.68 -4.62
CA GLN A 4 -7.12 11.70 -3.16
C GLN A 4 -8.49 11.68 -2.48
N GLU A 5 -9.49 12.38 -3.02
CA GLU A 5 -10.87 12.30 -2.51
C GLU A 5 -11.42 10.87 -2.60
N LYS A 6 -11.11 10.15 -3.68
CA LYS A 6 -11.51 8.75 -3.84
C LYS A 6 -10.76 7.83 -2.87
N LEU A 7 -9.48 8.07 -2.63
CA LEU A 7 -8.68 7.34 -1.66
C LEU A 7 -9.21 7.56 -0.22
N ASN A 8 -9.55 8.81 0.13
CA ASN A 8 -10.14 9.14 1.42
C ASN A 8 -11.49 8.43 1.66
N SER A 9 -12.26 8.15 0.60
CA SER A 9 -13.51 7.37 0.72
C SER A 9 -13.30 5.91 1.11
N LEU A 10 -12.06 5.44 1.17
CA LEU A 10 -11.68 4.07 1.57
C LEU A 10 -11.10 4.01 2.99
N PHE A 11 -11.13 5.12 3.73
CA PHE A 11 -10.73 5.15 5.14
C PHE A 11 -11.55 4.13 5.96
N GLU A 12 -10.92 3.47 6.93
CA GLU A 12 -11.51 2.38 7.75
C GLU A 12 -11.90 1.12 6.95
N MET A 13 -11.38 0.97 5.72
CA MET A 13 -11.58 -0.27 4.97
C MET A 13 -10.90 -1.43 5.69
N VAL A 14 -11.69 -2.46 6.00
CA VAL A 14 -11.22 -3.74 6.51
C VAL A 14 -10.63 -4.54 5.35
N ILE A 15 -9.33 -4.82 5.41
CA ILE A 15 -8.60 -5.57 4.39
C ILE A 15 -8.86 -7.05 4.57
N THR A 16 -9.47 -7.68 3.57
CA THR A 16 -9.70 -9.14 3.54
C THR A 16 -8.71 -9.87 2.65
N LYS A 17 -8.02 -9.14 1.76
CA LYS A 17 -7.01 -9.71 0.88
C LYS A 17 -5.93 -8.70 0.53
N PHE A 18 -4.70 -9.17 0.61
CA PHE A 18 -3.50 -8.49 0.16
C PHE A 18 -2.72 -9.41 -0.78
N ASN A 19 -2.46 -8.99 -2.01
CA ASN A 19 -1.69 -9.79 -2.96
C ASN A 19 -0.65 -8.93 -3.69
N VAL A 20 0.59 -9.43 -3.72
CA VAL A 20 1.69 -8.85 -4.50
C VAL A 20 2.03 -9.82 -5.62
N ASP A 21 1.86 -9.36 -6.85
CA ASP A 21 2.24 -10.07 -8.06
C ASP A 21 3.46 -9.39 -8.69
N ILE A 22 4.63 -9.97 -8.44
CA ILE A 22 5.91 -9.47 -8.95
C ILE A 22 6.02 -9.67 -10.47
N LEU A 23 5.43 -10.74 -11.03
CA LEU A 23 5.52 -11.00 -12.47
C LEU A 23 4.58 -10.08 -13.26
N GLY A 24 3.42 -9.76 -12.69
CA GLY A 24 2.44 -8.84 -13.25
C GLY A 24 2.67 -7.36 -12.89
N ASN A 25 3.68 -7.04 -12.07
CA ASN A 25 3.93 -5.69 -11.54
C ASN A 25 2.66 -5.07 -10.95
N ARG A 26 2.01 -5.80 -10.04
CA ARG A 26 0.69 -5.41 -9.49
C ARG A 26 0.62 -5.68 -8.00
N ILE A 27 -0.02 -4.76 -7.28
CA ILE A 27 -0.44 -4.97 -5.89
C ILE A 27 -1.96 -4.82 -5.84
N VAL A 28 -2.63 -5.75 -5.16
CA VAL A 28 -4.08 -5.80 -5.05
C VAL A 28 -4.49 -5.80 -3.59
N LEU A 29 -5.45 -4.93 -3.28
CA LEU A 29 -6.18 -4.90 -2.02
C LEU A 29 -7.66 -5.18 -2.29
N GLU A 30 -8.23 -6.09 -1.52
CA GLU A 30 -9.68 -6.26 -1.45
C GLU A 30 -10.11 -6.12 0.02
N GLY A 31 -11.28 -5.52 0.23
CA GLY A 31 -11.77 -5.23 1.56
C GLY A 31 -13.22 -4.77 1.55
N TYR A 32 -13.73 -4.38 2.70
CA TYR A 32 -15.07 -3.79 2.83
C TYR A 32 -15.06 -2.62 3.80
N LEU A 33 -15.98 -1.70 3.61
CA LEU A 33 -16.32 -0.70 4.63
C LEU A 33 -17.49 -1.22 5.46
N ALA A 34 -17.34 -1.19 6.79
CA ALA A 34 -18.39 -1.59 7.74
C ALA A 34 -19.47 -0.49 7.87
N GLU A 35 -19.96 0.02 6.75
CA GLU A 35 -21.23 0.74 6.69
C GLU A 35 -22.39 -0.28 6.71
N ALA A 36 -23.64 0.20 6.81
CA ALA A 36 -24.83 -0.64 7.02
C ALA A 36 -24.96 -1.88 6.10
N ASP A 37 -24.30 -1.87 4.93
CA ASP A 37 -24.40 -2.91 3.89
C ASP A 37 -23.07 -3.63 3.54
N TYR A 38 -21.99 -3.47 4.31
CA TYR A 38 -20.68 -4.12 4.03
C TYR A 38 -20.23 -3.97 2.57
N ILE A 39 -20.03 -2.73 2.13
CA ILE A 39 -19.71 -2.44 0.72
C ILE A 39 -18.30 -2.92 0.40
N SER A 40 -18.20 -3.87 -0.53
CA SER A 40 -16.91 -4.41 -0.98
C SER A 40 -16.18 -3.44 -1.89
N HIS A 41 -14.86 -3.37 -1.73
CA HIS A 41 -13.98 -2.54 -2.51
C HIS A 41 -12.74 -3.31 -2.98
N ARG A 42 -12.26 -2.91 -4.16
CA ARG A 42 -11.04 -3.44 -4.77
C ARG A 42 -10.16 -2.29 -5.24
N ILE A 43 -8.89 -2.34 -4.87
CA ILE A 43 -7.86 -1.39 -5.28
C ILE A 43 -6.76 -2.19 -5.97
N ASP A 44 -6.44 -1.80 -7.20
CA ASP A 44 -5.34 -2.37 -7.96
C ASP A 44 -4.31 -1.29 -8.28
N PHE A 45 -3.11 -1.44 -7.72
CA PHE A 45 -1.93 -0.69 -8.12
C PHE A 45 -1.29 -1.43 -9.27
N THR A 46 -1.11 -0.77 -10.41
CA THR A 46 -0.60 -1.40 -11.63
C THR A 46 0.69 -0.74 -12.09
N ARG A 47 1.51 -1.53 -12.79
CA ARG A 47 2.86 -1.13 -13.21
C ARG A 47 3.70 -0.70 -12.02
N VAL A 48 3.60 -1.48 -10.95
CA VAL A 48 4.37 -1.29 -9.73
C VAL A 48 5.82 -1.62 -10.01
N SER A 49 6.71 -0.65 -9.80
CA SER A 49 8.16 -0.81 -9.98
C SER A 49 8.90 -0.99 -8.66
N CYS A 50 8.39 -0.41 -7.58
CA CYS A 50 8.97 -0.49 -6.25
C CYS A 50 7.85 -0.56 -5.20
N PHE A 51 8.09 -1.31 -4.13
CA PHE A 51 7.30 -1.21 -2.92
C PHE A 51 8.16 -1.48 -1.70
N TYR A 52 7.81 -0.84 -0.59
CA TYR A 52 8.41 -1.06 0.72
C TYR A 52 7.31 -1.30 1.74
N PHE A 53 7.43 -2.41 2.46
CA PHE A 53 6.52 -2.78 3.52
C PHE A 53 7.28 -2.91 4.83
N ILE A 54 6.74 -2.31 5.88
CA ILE A 54 7.25 -2.47 7.24
C ILE A 54 6.11 -2.63 8.24
N ASN A 55 6.20 -3.67 9.05
CA ASN A 55 5.37 -3.82 10.24
C ASN A 55 6.00 -2.97 11.32
N ASN A 56 5.42 -1.90 11.84
CA ASN A 56 5.95 -1.12 12.97
C ASN A 56 7.35 -0.46 12.78
N THR A 57 7.59 0.68 13.43
CA THR A 57 8.85 1.44 13.31
C THR A 57 9.95 0.96 14.27
N THR A 58 9.63 0.08 15.22
CA THR A 58 10.54 -0.38 16.27
C THR A 58 11.05 -1.81 16.01
N GLU A 59 11.78 -2.41 16.95
CA GLU A 59 12.14 -3.83 16.91
C GLU A 59 10.92 -4.76 16.96
N SER A 60 9.76 -4.26 17.41
CA SER A 60 8.49 -4.96 17.32
C SER A 60 8.08 -5.30 15.88
N ARG A 61 8.75 -4.76 14.86
CA ARG A 61 8.55 -5.13 13.45
C ARG A 61 8.71 -6.61 13.13
N LYS A 62 9.47 -7.31 13.97
CA LYS A 62 9.71 -8.74 13.85
C LYS A 62 8.57 -9.57 14.44
N ASN A 63 7.69 -8.95 15.22
CA ASN A 63 6.51 -9.58 15.79
C ASN A 63 5.39 -9.51 14.76
N ILE A 64 5.39 -10.44 13.82
CA ILE A 64 4.32 -10.56 12.84
C ILE A 64 3.06 -10.98 13.61
N TRP A 65 2.13 -10.04 13.75
CA TRP A 65 0.82 -10.30 14.31
C TRP A 65 0.08 -11.30 13.43
N LEU A 66 -0.50 -12.31 14.06
CA LEU A 66 -1.40 -13.26 13.43
C LEU A 66 -2.81 -12.87 13.88
N PRO A 67 -3.72 -12.51 12.96
CA PRO A 67 -5.09 -12.19 13.32
C PRO A 67 -5.74 -13.36 14.06
N GLU A 68 -6.33 -13.11 15.22
CA GLU A 68 -7.30 -14.00 15.86
C GLU A 68 -8.67 -13.99 15.13
N GLU A 69 -9.64 -14.80 15.56
CA GLU A 69 -10.93 -14.99 14.85
C GLU A 69 -11.77 -13.71 14.67
N ASP A 70 -11.55 -12.68 15.51
CA ASP A 70 -12.27 -11.40 15.48
C ASP A 70 -11.39 -10.21 15.06
N ASP A 71 -10.15 -10.49 14.72
CA ASP A 71 -9.13 -9.49 14.44
C ASP A 71 -9.11 -9.15 12.94
N PHE A 72 -9.03 -7.86 12.63
CA PHE A 72 -8.99 -7.39 11.25
C PHE A 72 -7.87 -6.38 11.02
N LEU A 73 -7.35 -6.34 9.80
CA LEU A 73 -6.41 -5.31 9.38
C LEU A 73 -7.18 -4.15 8.78
N GLU A 74 -7.23 -3.04 9.49
CA GLU A 74 -7.89 -1.83 9.01
C GLU A 74 -6.89 -0.87 8.35
N MET A 75 -7.29 -0.32 7.20
CA MET A 75 -6.57 0.78 6.58
C MET A 75 -6.92 2.09 7.28
N THR A 76 -5.94 2.69 7.95
CA THR A 76 -6.09 3.96 8.66
C THR A 76 -5.84 5.16 7.77
N SER A 77 -5.09 5.01 6.68
CA SER A 77 -4.90 6.10 5.72
C SER A 77 -4.40 5.58 4.38
N ILE A 78 -4.65 6.37 3.33
CA ILE A 78 -4.09 6.16 1.99
C ILE A 78 -3.89 7.51 1.30
N TYR A 79 -2.70 7.74 0.77
CA TYR A 79 -2.31 9.01 0.17
C TYR A 79 -1.64 8.82 -1.18
N ALA A 80 -2.08 9.59 -2.17
CA ALA A 80 -1.28 9.90 -3.35
C ALA A 80 -0.40 11.10 -3.02
N LEU A 81 0.91 10.89 -3.05
CA LEU A 81 1.89 11.88 -2.63
C LEU A 81 2.05 12.98 -3.68
N SER A 82 2.30 14.20 -3.21
CA SER A 82 2.64 15.33 -4.09
C SER A 82 4.09 15.31 -4.56
N GLU A 83 4.95 14.56 -3.87
CA GLU A 83 6.37 14.38 -4.17
C GLU A 83 6.75 12.91 -3.94
N LEU A 84 7.71 12.41 -4.70
CA LEU A 84 8.20 11.05 -4.53
C LEU A 84 8.96 10.90 -3.20
N VAL A 85 8.68 9.82 -2.47
CA VAL A 85 9.50 9.38 -1.34
C VAL A 85 10.61 8.49 -1.86
N ASN A 86 11.85 8.77 -1.48
CA ASN A 86 12.98 7.90 -1.83
C ASN A 86 13.03 6.66 -0.91
N ILE A 87 13.32 5.50 -1.48
CA ILE A 87 13.55 4.25 -0.76
C ILE A 87 14.98 3.81 -1.06
N ASP A 88 15.89 4.14 -0.15
CA ASP A 88 17.32 3.89 -0.33
C ASP A 88 17.74 2.54 0.25
N ILE A 89 18.45 1.74 -0.55
CA ILE A 89 19.12 0.53 -0.07
C ILE A 89 20.58 0.86 0.18
N GLU A 90 21.00 0.82 1.44
CA GLU A 90 22.39 1.05 1.83
C GLU A 90 23.03 -0.23 2.38
N SER A 91 24.06 -0.72 1.69
CA SER A 91 24.89 -1.83 2.18
C SER A 91 26.38 -1.51 2.06
N SER A 92 27.09 -1.56 3.19
CA SER A 92 28.54 -1.38 3.24
C SER A 92 29.32 -2.60 2.76
N LYS A 93 28.71 -3.79 2.82
CA LYS A 93 29.32 -5.06 2.42
C LYS A 93 28.96 -5.45 0.99
N ASP A 94 27.68 -5.32 0.65
CA ASP A 94 27.10 -5.74 -0.62
C ASP A 94 26.70 -4.50 -1.42
N THR A 95 27.68 -3.64 -1.73
CA THR A 95 27.47 -2.30 -2.31
C THR A 95 26.74 -2.30 -3.66
N TRP A 96 26.74 -3.42 -4.37
CA TRP A 96 25.99 -3.60 -5.60
C TRP A 96 24.46 -3.47 -5.38
N LEU A 97 23.96 -3.65 -4.15
CA LEU A 97 22.55 -3.46 -3.82
C LEU A 97 22.12 -2.00 -3.89
N ASN A 98 23.04 -1.05 -3.70
CA ASN A 98 22.72 0.39 -3.66
C ASN A 98 22.18 0.91 -5.00
N GLN A 99 22.42 0.21 -6.11
CA GLN A 99 21.86 0.58 -7.43
C GLN A 99 20.37 0.25 -7.58
N TYR A 100 19.79 -0.48 -6.63
CA TYR A 100 18.38 -0.90 -6.63
C TYR A 100 17.52 -0.06 -5.66
N SER A 101 18.00 1.12 -5.23
CA SER A 101 17.14 2.12 -4.60
C SER A 101 15.96 2.45 -5.52
N GLY A 102 14.81 2.73 -4.91
CA GLY A 102 13.57 3.03 -5.62
C GLY A 102 12.90 4.27 -5.06
N SER A 103 11.63 4.45 -5.41
CA SER A 103 10.82 5.53 -4.89
C SER A 103 9.42 5.04 -4.50
N GLY A 104 8.57 5.95 -4.05
CA GLY A 104 7.17 5.72 -3.76
C GLY A 104 6.35 6.97 -4.03
N ASN A 105 5.19 6.78 -4.65
CA ASN A 105 4.22 7.84 -4.92
C ASN A 105 2.87 7.61 -4.23
N ILE A 106 2.64 6.43 -3.66
CA ILE A 106 1.48 6.12 -2.82
C ILE A 106 1.94 5.61 -1.46
N VAL A 107 1.25 6.04 -0.40
CA VAL A 107 1.44 5.55 0.97
C VAL A 107 0.13 5.02 1.51
N LEU A 108 0.18 3.86 2.15
CA LEU A 108 -0.92 3.28 2.91
C LEU A 108 -0.45 3.02 4.33
N GLU A 109 -1.27 3.44 5.29
CA GLU A 109 -1.09 3.08 6.69
C GLU A 109 -2.19 2.09 7.08
N PHE A 110 -1.76 1.03 7.75
CA PHE A 110 -2.64 0.15 8.51
C PHE A 110 -2.28 0.27 9.98
N TRP A 111 -3.00 -0.41 10.86
CA TRP A 111 -2.62 -0.46 12.28
C TRP A 111 -1.15 -0.82 12.48
N SER A 112 -0.37 0.16 12.91
CA SER A 112 1.08 0.08 13.12
C SER A 112 1.92 -0.31 11.90
N ASN A 113 1.38 -0.41 10.68
CA ASN A 113 2.10 -0.87 9.50
C ASN A 113 2.10 0.19 8.41
N LEU A 114 3.15 0.21 7.59
CA LEU A 114 3.30 1.14 6.47
C LEU A 114 3.58 0.37 5.19
N LEU A 115 2.91 0.76 4.13
CA LEU A 115 3.22 0.34 2.76
C LEU A 115 3.45 1.58 1.90
N VAL A 116 4.59 1.61 1.23
CA VAL A 116 4.95 2.63 0.25
C VAL A 116 5.03 1.94 -1.11
N ILE A 117 4.42 2.53 -2.14
CA ILE A 117 4.32 1.94 -3.48
C ILE A 117 4.69 3.00 -4.51
N GLU A 118 5.48 2.63 -5.51
CA GLU A 118 5.63 3.36 -6.77
C GLU A 118 4.80 2.67 -7.84
N ALA A 119 3.75 3.34 -8.33
CA ALA A 119 2.84 2.82 -9.35
C ALA A 119 2.52 3.87 -10.42
N GLU A 120 2.20 3.45 -11.64
CA GLU A 120 1.78 4.37 -12.71
C GLU A 120 0.28 4.68 -12.63
N THR A 121 -0.52 3.73 -12.12
CA THR A 121 -1.99 3.84 -12.15
C THR A 121 -2.62 3.06 -11.00
N ILE A 122 -3.68 3.64 -10.42
CA ILE A 122 -4.56 2.99 -9.44
C ILE A 122 -5.91 2.73 -10.10
N ILE A 123 -6.44 1.52 -9.94
CA ILE A 123 -7.80 1.17 -10.34
C ILE A 123 -8.63 0.93 -9.09
N ILE A 124 -9.67 1.72 -8.87
CA ILE A 124 -10.57 1.61 -7.71
C ILE A 124 -11.95 1.18 -8.22
N ASN A 125 -12.40 -0.02 -7.83
CA ASN A 125 -13.67 -0.60 -8.26
C ASN A 125 -13.87 -0.56 -9.78
N GLY A 126 -12.81 -0.83 -10.54
CA GLY A 126 -12.80 -0.82 -12.01
C GLY A 126 -12.60 0.54 -12.67
N VAL A 127 -12.54 1.64 -11.91
CA VAL A 127 -12.27 2.99 -12.43
C VAL A 127 -10.78 3.28 -12.33
N SER A 128 -10.16 3.63 -13.46
CA SER A 128 -8.72 3.88 -13.58
C SER A 128 -8.36 5.34 -13.30
N TYR A 129 -7.31 5.55 -12.51
CA TYR A 129 -6.76 6.85 -12.15
C TYR A 129 -5.24 6.85 -12.38
N PRO A 130 -4.72 7.63 -13.35
CA PRO A 130 -3.28 7.83 -13.47
C PRO A 130 -2.74 8.55 -12.23
N ILE A 131 -1.50 8.23 -11.86
CA ILE A 131 -0.78 8.97 -10.82
C ILE A 131 0.16 9.93 -11.54
N ASP A 132 -0.13 11.22 -11.46
CA ASP A 132 0.74 12.26 -12.02
C ASP A 132 1.90 12.53 -11.05
N PHE A 133 3.13 12.65 -11.58
CA PHE A 133 4.34 13.05 -10.86
C PHE A 133 5.18 14.00 -11.71
#